data_AF-U5S9S0-F1
#
_entry.id   AF-U5S9S0-F1
#
_cell.length_a   1.000
_cell.length_b   1.000
_cell.length_c   1.000
_cell.angle_alpha   90.00
_cell.angle_beta   90.00
_cell.angle_gamma   90.00
#
_symmetry.space_group_name_H-M   'P 1'
#
loop_
_entity.id
_entity.type
_entity.pdbx_description
1 polymer ?
#
loop_
_entity_poly.entity_id
_entity_poly.type
_entity_poly.pdbx_seq_one_letter_code
_entity_poly.pdbx_strand_id
1 'polypeptide(L)'
;MHESLVEIVLRAIKEQFVSEKAFYTSQLGISPQSWDRWKKGNQGLKPENMNKISRLFTEYEWMLVQKVCRNATFFPEVKANPVNEYLAIKFHVAQTWVNSGMAKLEFKRENEDQLTEHHRKQNTTILRIEIGYDFWSYKDIIELRLPGVIQQQIKTDKLNLLEWFNQNIQDA
;
A
#
# COMPACT_ATOMS: atom_id res chain seq x y z
N MET A 1 -16.93 8.72 -0.15
CA MET A 1 -16.50 7.35 -0.47
C MET A 1 -15.64 7.28 -1.74
N HIS A 2 -16.17 7.62 -2.92
CA HIS A 2 -15.40 7.51 -4.18
C HIS A 2 -14.16 8.43 -4.23
N GLU A 3 -14.33 9.69 -3.86
CA GLU A 3 -13.22 10.67 -3.77
C GLU A 3 -12.07 10.17 -2.87
N SER A 4 -12.41 9.71 -1.67
CA SER A 4 -11.45 9.12 -0.72
C SER A 4 -10.73 7.89 -1.28
N LEU A 5 -11.45 7.03 -2.00
CA LEU A 5 -10.84 5.88 -2.67
C LEU A 5 -9.84 6.33 -3.73
N VAL A 6 -10.21 7.31 -4.56
CA VAL A 6 -9.34 7.85 -5.61
C VAL A 6 -8.05 8.39 -4.99
N GLU A 7 -8.13 9.18 -3.92
CA GLU A 7 -6.94 9.74 -3.26
C GLU A 7 -5.99 8.66 -2.74
N ILE A 8 -6.51 7.64 -2.06
CA ILE A 8 -5.70 6.53 -1.55
C ILE A 8 -5.07 5.72 -2.69
N VAL A 9 -5.81 5.45 -3.76
CA VAL A 9 -5.30 4.76 -4.95
C VAL A 9 -4.22 5.57 -5.65
N LEU A 10 -4.40 6.88 -5.82
CA LEU A 10 -3.39 7.76 -6.41
C LEU A 10 -2.10 7.80 -5.60
N ARG A 11 -2.22 7.81 -4.26
CA ARG A 11 -1.06 7.69 -3.37
C ARG A 11 -0.33 6.36 -3.59
N ALA A 12 -1.05 5.24 -3.64
CA ALA A 12 -0.47 3.91 -3.85
C ALA A 12 0.21 3.80 -5.23
N ILE A 13 -0.40 4.34 -6.28
CA ILE A 13 0.21 4.41 -7.62
C ILE A 13 1.49 5.22 -7.58
N LYS A 14 1.50 6.37 -6.89
CA LYS A 14 2.71 7.19 -6.72
C LYS A 14 3.82 6.45 -5.97
N GLU A 15 3.52 5.48 -5.11
CA GLU A 15 4.53 4.66 -4.44
C GLU A 15 5.13 3.59 -5.34
N GLN A 16 4.33 3.03 -6.26
CA GLN A 16 4.67 1.80 -6.97
C GLN A 16 5.07 2.04 -8.43
N PHE A 17 4.57 3.11 -9.04
CA PHE A 17 4.73 3.41 -10.45
C PHE A 17 5.39 4.77 -10.66
N VAL A 18 6.08 4.92 -11.79
CA VAL A 18 6.74 6.18 -12.16
C VAL A 18 5.74 7.30 -12.43
N SER A 19 4.52 6.96 -12.86
CA SER A 19 3.42 7.90 -13.07
C SER A 19 2.06 7.20 -13.10
N GLU A 20 0.97 7.96 -12.94
CA GLU A 20 -0.39 7.47 -13.20
C GLU A 20 -0.52 6.91 -14.63
N LYS A 21 0.09 7.58 -15.61
CA LYS A 21 0.10 7.17 -17.01
C LYS A 21 0.72 5.79 -17.21
N ALA A 22 1.84 5.55 -16.55
CA ALA A 22 2.49 4.25 -16.58
C ALA A 22 1.53 3.16 -16.06
N PHE A 23 0.87 3.41 -14.92
CA PHE A 23 -0.10 2.47 -14.34
C PHE A 23 -1.32 2.20 -15.24
N TYR A 24 -2.08 3.24 -15.63
CA TYR A 24 -3.33 2.99 -16.36
C TYR A 24 -3.09 2.47 -17.77
N THR A 25 -1.93 2.74 -18.37
CA THR A 25 -1.56 2.25 -19.70
C THR A 25 -1.11 0.79 -19.63
N SER A 26 -0.21 0.46 -18.69
CA SER A 26 0.37 -0.89 -18.62
C SER A 26 -0.52 -1.89 -17.91
N GLN A 27 -1.18 -1.48 -16.82
CA GLN A 27 -1.99 -2.38 -15.98
C GLN A 27 -3.45 -2.40 -16.45
N LEU A 28 -4.06 -1.23 -16.64
CA LEU A 28 -5.50 -1.13 -16.93
C LEU A 28 -5.84 -1.19 -18.43
N GLY A 29 -4.90 -0.79 -19.30
CA GLY A 29 -5.13 -0.70 -20.75
C GLY A 29 -6.21 0.32 -21.14
N ILE A 30 -6.33 1.43 -20.40
CA ILE A 30 -7.38 2.44 -20.63
C ILE A 30 -6.81 3.78 -21.12
N SER A 31 -7.68 4.60 -21.72
CA SER A 31 -7.30 5.94 -22.17
C SER A 31 -7.19 6.94 -21.00
N PRO A 32 -6.43 8.03 -21.18
CA PRO A 32 -6.35 9.11 -20.18
C PRO A 32 -7.73 9.71 -19.85
N GLN A 33 -8.63 9.77 -20.83
CA GLN A 33 -9.99 10.30 -20.65
C GLN A 33 -10.82 9.39 -19.74
N SER A 34 -10.75 8.08 -19.93
CA SER A 34 -11.43 7.11 -19.05
C SER A 34 -10.89 7.17 -17.62
N TRP A 35 -9.57 7.33 -17.48
CA TRP A 35 -8.93 7.53 -16.17
C TRP A 35 -9.42 8.80 -15.48
N ASP A 36 -9.45 9.93 -16.18
CA ASP A 36 -9.92 11.21 -15.62
C ASP A 36 -11.41 11.17 -15.25
N ARG A 37 -12.26 10.55 -16.07
CA ARG A 37 -13.68 10.36 -15.76
C ARG A 37 -13.89 9.50 -14.52
N TRP A 38 -13.09 8.46 -14.34
CA TRP A 38 -13.12 7.66 -13.11
C TRP A 38 -12.70 8.49 -11.91
N LYS A 39 -11.59 9.24 -11.98
CA LYS A 39 -11.15 10.10 -10.87
C LYS A 39 -12.23 11.09 -10.43
N LYS A 40 -12.95 11.68 -11.39
CA LYS A 40 -14.03 12.65 -11.15
C LYS A 40 -15.35 12.02 -10.68
N GLY A 41 -15.46 10.68 -10.67
CA GLY A 41 -16.69 9.98 -10.35
C GLY A 41 -17.76 10.03 -11.45
N ASN A 42 -17.39 10.52 -12.65
CA ASN A 42 -18.31 10.66 -13.78
C ASN A 42 -18.62 9.31 -14.46
N GLN A 43 -17.70 8.35 -14.37
CA GLN A 43 -17.85 7.02 -14.96
C GLN A 43 -17.05 5.98 -14.17
N GLY A 44 -17.69 4.86 -13.81
CA GLY A 44 -17.01 3.73 -13.17
C GLY A 44 -16.05 3.00 -14.10
N LEU A 45 -15.07 2.30 -13.52
CA LEU A 45 -14.23 1.35 -14.24
C LEU A 45 -14.93 0.00 -14.36
N LYS A 46 -14.52 -0.80 -15.36
CA LYS A 46 -14.93 -2.21 -15.46
C LYS A 46 -14.51 -2.99 -14.20
N PRO A 47 -15.27 -4.01 -13.77
CA PRO A 47 -14.92 -4.83 -12.60
C PRO A 47 -13.49 -5.38 -12.64
N GLU A 48 -13.03 -5.83 -13.81
CA GLU A 48 -11.65 -6.31 -13.99
C GLU A 48 -10.61 -5.24 -13.68
N ASN A 49 -10.85 -3.98 -14.06
CA ASN A 49 -9.96 -2.87 -13.77
C ASN A 49 -10.00 -2.48 -12.29
N MET A 50 -11.17 -2.59 -11.65
CA MET A 50 -11.27 -2.42 -10.20
C MET A 50 -10.51 -3.52 -9.43
N ASN A 51 -10.54 -4.76 -9.93
CA ASN A 51 -9.74 -5.86 -9.36
C ASN A 51 -8.23 -5.64 -9.56
N LYS A 52 -7.81 -4.97 -10.62
CA LYS A 52 -6.40 -4.58 -10.80
C LYS A 52 -5.99 -3.44 -9.86
N ILE A 53 -6.90 -2.51 -9.57
CA ILE A 53 -6.69 -1.47 -8.57
C ILE A 53 -6.56 -2.07 -7.17
N SER A 54 -7.39 -3.04 -6.79
CA SER A 54 -7.28 -3.65 -5.45
C SER A 54 -5.95 -4.37 -5.24
N ARG A 55 -5.35 -4.92 -6.30
CA ARG A 55 -4.02 -5.55 -6.29
C ARG A 55 -2.85 -4.58 -6.11
N LEU A 56 -3.09 -3.27 -6.06
CA LEU A 56 -2.10 -2.31 -5.56
C LEU A 56 -1.84 -2.51 -4.05
N PHE A 57 -2.75 -3.20 -3.37
CA PHE A 57 -2.72 -3.45 -1.94
C PHE A 57 -2.71 -4.96 -1.69
N THR A 58 -2.25 -5.37 -0.51
CA THR A 58 -2.59 -6.71 -0.01
C THR A 58 -4.10 -6.81 0.24
N GLU A 59 -4.63 -8.02 0.40
CA GLU A 59 -6.07 -8.20 0.70
C GLU A 59 -6.47 -7.49 2.01
N TYR A 60 -5.62 -7.58 3.03
CA TYR A 60 -5.84 -6.91 4.31
C TYR A 60 -5.79 -5.38 4.18
N GLU A 61 -4.81 -4.86 3.44
CA GLU A 61 -4.72 -3.43 3.17
C GLU A 61 -5.91 -2.92 2.37
N TRP A 62 -6.39 -3.69 1.38
CA TRP A 62 -7.59 -3.35 0.63
C TRP A 62 -8.82 -3.29 1.54
N MET A 63 -8.95 -4.21 2.48
CA MET A 63 -9.99 -4.14 3.51
C MET A 63 -9.87 -2.84 4.33
N LEU A 64 -8.66 -2.43 4.74
CA LEU A 64 -8.46 -1.15 5.44
C LEU A 64 -8.88 0.04 4.58
N VAL A 65 -8.52 0.06 3.28
CA VAL A 65 -8.96 1.09 2.33
C VAL A 65 -10.49 1.19 2.31
N GLN A 66 -11.19 0.05 2.21
CA GLN A 66 -12.66 0.04 2.22
C GLN A 66 -13.23 0.57 3.54
N LYS A 67 -12.64 0.23 4.69
CA LYS A 67 -13.05 0.76 5.99
C LYS A 67 -12.89 2.28 6.07
N VAL A 68 -11.75 2.81 5.62
CA VAL A 68 -11.49 4.26 5.59
C VAL A 68 -12.47 4.97 4.65
N CYS A 69 -12.70 4.43 3.46
CA CYS A 69 -13.64 5.00 2.49
C CYS A 69 -15.09 5.02 3.00
N ARG A 70 -15.48 3.99 3.77
CA ARG A 70 -16.76 3.95 4.49
C ARG A 70 -16.81 5.02 5.57
N ASN A 71 -15.78 5.11 6.42
CA ASN A 71 -15.69 6.08 7.51
C ASN A 71 -15.73 7.53 7.00
N ALA A 72 -15.08 7.83 5.86
CA ALA A 72 -15.15 9.13 5.19
C ALA A 72 -16.58 9.57 4.76
N THR A 73 -17.56 8.66 4.81
CA THR A 73 -18.97 8.99 4.56
C THR A 73 -19.64 9.56 5.82
N PHE A 74 -19.14 9.24 7.00
CA PHE A 74 -19.71 9.61 8.29
C PHE A 74 -18.88 10.64 9.04
N PHE A 75 -17.56 10.63 8.86
CA PHE A 75 -16.59 11.44 9.60
C PHE A 75 -15.92 12.47 8.68
N PRO A 76 -16.24 13.78 8.81
CA PRO A 76 -15.65 14.84 7.99
C PRO A 76 -14.12 14.90 8.06
N GLU A 77 -13.55 14.61 9.22
CA GLU A 77 -12.10 14.56 9.46
C GLU A 77 -11.41 13.48 8.63
N VAL A 78 -12.02 12.29 8.53
CA VAL A 78 -11.53 11.21 7.67
C VAL A 78 -11.73 11.56 6.20
N LYS A 79 -12.84 12.22 5.86
CA LYS A 79 -13.08 12.70 4.49
C LYS A 79 -12.06 13.75 4.06
N ALA A 80 -11.65 14.63 4.97
CA ALA A 80 -10.71 15.71 4.68
C ALA A 80 -9.29 15.21 4.45
N ASN A 81 -8.91 14.07 5.06
CA ASN A 81 -7.58 13.48 4.87
C ASN A 81 -7.59 11.93 4.90
N PRO A 82 -8.18 11.29 3.87
CA PRO A 82 -8.37 9.84 3.84
C PRO A 82 -7.05 9.08 3.66
N VAL A 83 -6.06 9.70 3.00
CA VAL A 83 -4.72 9.11 2.84
C VAL A 83 -4.03 9.00 4.20
N ASN A 84 -4.05 10.07 5.01
CA ASN A 84 -3.44 10.04 6.33
C ASN A 84 -4.14 9.05 7.26
N GLU A 85 -5.48 9.01 7.23
CA GLU A 85 -6.24 8.02 8.01
C GLU A 85 -5.85 6.58 7.63
N TYR A 86 -5.76 6.29 6.32
CA TYR A 86 -5.34 4.98 5.84
C TYR A 86 -3.92 4.62 6.28
N LEU A 87 -2.97 5.55 6.18
CA LEU A 87 -1.60 5.32 6.65
C LEU A 87 -1.57 5.10 8.16
N ALA A 88 -2.24 5.95 8.95
CA ALA A 88 -2.30 5.84 10.39
C ALA A 88 -2.84 4.49 10.85
N ILE A 89 -3.98 4.03 10.31
CA ILE A 89 -4.53 2.72 10.69
C ILE A 89 -3.65 1.56 10.20
N LYS A 90 -3.07 1.66 9.01
CA LYS A 90 -2.12 0.66 8.49
C LYS A 90 -0.91 0.52 9.41
N PHE A 91 -0.33 1.64 9.85
CA PHE A 91 0.79 1.66 10.79
C PHE A 91 0.39 1.14 12.17
N HIS A 92 -0.74 1.59 12.70
CA HIS A 92 -1.23 1.14 14.01
C HIS A 92 -1.44 -0.37 14.05
N VAL A 93 -2.05 -0.95 13.01
CA VAL A 93 -2.23 -2.40 12.92
C VAL A 93 -0.89 -3.13 12.78
N ALA A 94 0.00 -2.65 11.91
CA ALA A 94 1.33 -3.22 11.74
C ALA A 94 2.10 -3.24 13.08
N GLN A 95 2.09 -2.13 13.82
CA GLN A 95 2.71 -2.03 15.14
C GLN A 95 2.07 -2.98 16.15
N THR A 96 0.75 -3.10 16.13
CA THR A 96 0.02 -4.03 17.00
C THR A 96 0.43 -5.47 16.73
N TRP A 97 0.51 -5.88 15.47
CA TRP A 97 0.97 -7.22 15.09
C TRP A 97 2.41 -7.48 15.53
N VAL A 98 3.30 -6.53 15.26
CA VAL A 98 4.71 -6.58 15.66
C VAL A 98 4.84 -6.76 17.18
N ASN A 99 4.16 -5.93 17.96
CA ASN A 99 4.25 -5.95 19.42
C ASN A 99 3.56 -7.16 20.05
N SER A 100 2.62 -7.80 19.35
CA SER A 100 1.98 -9.03 19.82
C SER A 100 2.92 -10.25 19.83
N GLY A 101 4.05 -10.18 19.12
CA GLY A 101 4.97 -11.30 18.94
C GLY A 101 4.48 -12.38 17.96
N MET A 102 3.29 -12.22 17.37
CA MET A 102 2.73 -13.15 16.38
C MET A 102 3.12 -12.80 14.94
N ALA A 103 3.72 -11.62 14.71
CA ALA A 103 4.08 -11.18 13.37
C ALA A 103 5.42 -11.76 12.90
N LYS A 104 5.45 -12.19 11.65
CA LYS A 104 6.67 -12.47 10.91
C LYS A 104 7.05 -11.25 10.07
N LEU A 105 8.30 -10.79 10.19
CA LEU A 105 8.84 -9.68 9.41
C LEU A 105 9.82 -10.19 8.36
N GLU A 106 9.69 -9.71 7.13
CA GLU A 106 10.56 -10.09 6.01
C GLU A 106 10.82 -8.91 5.09
N PHE A 107 12.07 -8.74 4.64
CA PHE A 107 12.38 -7.80 3.56
C PHE A 107 12.19 -8.45 2.21
N LYS A 108 11.27 -7.91 1.41
CA LYS A 108 11.15 -8.22 0.00
C LYS A 108 11.92 -7.17 -0.79
N ARG A 109 12.93 -7.61 -1.52
CA ARG A 109 13.44 -6.83 -2.66
C ARG A 109 12.46 -7.08 -3.80
N GLU A 110 12.05 -6.03 -4.50
CA GLU A 110 11.39 -6.25 -5.79
C GLU A 110 12.38 -7.03 -6.67
N ASN A 111 12.02 -8.28 -7.01
CA ASN A 111 12.87 -9.17 -7.79
C ASN A 111 13.22 -8.52 -9.13
N GLU A 112 14.47 -8.71 -9.55
CA GLU A 112 14.97 -8.24 -10.84
C GLU A 112 14.14 -8.79 -12.02
N ASP A 113 13.43 -9.91 -11.85
CA ASP A 113 12.56 -10.50 -12.87
C ASP A 113 11.31 -9.67 -13.22
N GLN A 114 10.93 -8.68 -12.39
CA GLN A 114 9.87 -7.71 -12.72
C GLN A 114 10.40 -6.40 -13.33
N LEU A 115 11.73 -6.26 -13.49
CA LEU A 115 12.37 -5.09 -14.11
C LEU A 115 12.09 -4.93 -15.61
N THR A 116 11.42 -5.90 -16.24
CA THR A 116 11.00 -5.81 -17.64
C THR A 116 9.84 -4.83 -17.85
N GLU A 117 9.10 -4.47 -16.79
CA GLU A 117 8.13 -3.37 -16.86
C GLU A 117 8.80 -2.04 -16.50
N HIS A 118 9.23 -1.26 -17.50
CA HIS A 118 9.75 0.13 -17.40
C HIS A 118 8.81 1.13 -16.69
N HIS A 119 7.71 0.66 -16.12
CA HIS A 119 6.61 1.43 -15.56
C HIS A 119 6.60 1.43 -14.02
N ARG A 120 7.29 0.50 -13.36
CA ARG A 120 7.41 0.44 -11.89
C ARG A 120 8.62 1.19 -11.37
N LYS A 121 8.53 1.66 -10.12
CA LYS A 121 9.65 2.32 -9.43
C LYS A 121 10.67 1.29 -8.96
N GLN A 122 11.86 1.35 -9.55
CA GLN A 122 12.98 0.47 -9.19
C GLN A 122 13.52 0.78 -7.79
N ASN A 123 14.19 -0.20 -7.18
CA ASN A 123 14.94 -0.08 -5.92
C ASN A 123 14.12 0.28 -4.67
N THR A 124 12.83 -0.06 -4.65
CA THR A 124 12.02 0.06 -3.43
C THR A 124 12.27 -1.15 -2.53
N THR A 125 12.66 -0.91 -1.26
CA THR A 125 12.69 -1.97 -0.25
C THR A 125 11.32 -2.08 0.39
N ILE A 126 10.77 -3.29 0.43
CA ILE A 126 9.47 -3.54 1.06
C ILE A 126 9.71 -4.32 2.35
N LEU A 127 9.27 -3.77 3.47
CA LEU A 127 9.13 -4.51 4.72
C LEU A 127 7.73 -5.14 4.76
N ARG A 128 7.69 -6.47 4.69
CA ARG A 128 6.48 -7.26 4.77
C ARG A 128 6.27 -7.71 6.21
N ILE A 129 5.07 -7.47 6.73
CA ILE A 129 4.64 -7.84 8.08
C ILE A 129 3.46 -8.77 7.91
N GLU A 130 3.60 -9.99 8.38
CA GLU A 130 2.67 -11.08 8.13
C GLU A 130 2.19 -11.69 9.44
N ILE A 131 0.89 -11.88 9.60
CA ILE A 131 0.30 -12.66 10.68
C ILE A 131 -0.41 -13.89 10.09
N GLY A 132 -0.10 -15.05 10.64
CA GLY A 132 -0.72 -16.32 10.28
C GLY A 132 -1.81 -16.72 11.27
N TYR A 133 -2.75 -17.54 10.80
CA TYR A 133 -3.87 -18.04 11.60
C TYR A 133 -3.78 -19.54 11.91
N ASP A 134 -2.58 -20.12 11.78
CA ASP A 134 -2.32 -21.57 11.86
C ASP A 134 -3.25 -22.41 10.97
N PHE A 135 -3.73 -21.81 9.88
CA PHE A 135 -4.66 -22.42 8.95
C PHE A 135 -4.26 -22.14 7.51
N TRP A 136 -3.68 -23.16 6.85
CA TRP A 136 -3.34 -23.13 5.42
C TRP A 136 -2.61 -21.84 4.99
N SER A 137 -2.83 -21.38 3.76
CA SER A 137 -2.27 -20.13 3.23
C SER A 137 -3.03 -18.88 3.68
N TYR A 138 -3.90 -18.97 4.70
CA TYR A 138 -4.63 -17.82 5.21
C TYR A 138 -3.74 -17.01 6.12
N LYS A 139 -3.42 -15.81 5.64
CA LYS A 139 -2.56 -14.87 6.32
C LYS A 139 -2.95 -13.46 5.94
N ASP A 140 -2.80 -12.58 6.89
CA ASP A 140 -2.92 -11.16 6.64
C ASP A 140 -1.54 -10.54 6.56
N ILE A 141 -1.38 -9.64 5.60
CA ILE A 141 -0.09 -9.07 5.23
C ILE A 141 -0.25 -7.57 5.14
N ILE A 142 0.69 -6.83 5.71
CA ILE A 142 0.89 -5.40 5.48
C ILE A 142 2.27 -5.22 4.86
N GLU A 143 2.36 -4.38 3.82
CA GLU A 143 3.62 -4.08 3.15
C GLU A 143 3.97 -2.59 3.32
N LEU A 144 5.08 -2.31 4.00
CA LEU A 144 5.61 -0.96 4.16
C LEU A 144 6.73 -0.73 3.13
N ARG A 145 6.57 0.31 2.32
CA ARG A 145 7.57 0.72 1.32
C ARG A 145 8.53 1.70 1.96
N LEU A 146 9.79 1.31 2.10
CA LEU A 146 10.82 2.08 2.79
C LEU A 146 11.75 2.77 1.79
N PRO A 147 12.12 4.04 2.04
CA PRO A 147 13.22 4.71 1.32
C PRO A 147 14.51 3.89 1.34
N GLY A 148 15.24 3.86 0.22
CA GLY A 148 16.43 3.00 0.04
C GLY A 148 17.57 3.20 1.05
N VAL A 149 17.65 4.36 1.70
CA VAL A 149 18.66 4.68 2.73
C VAL A 149 18.51 3.78 3.97
N ILE A 150 17.28 3.42 4.32
CA ILE A 150 16.94 2.63 5.51
C ILE A 150 17.48 1.18 5.41
N GLN A 151 17.53 0.62 4.19
CA GLN A 151 18.01 -0.75 3.98
C GLN A 151 19.50 -0.90 4.34
N GLN A 152 20.31 0.13 4.13
CA GLN A 152 21.75 0.09 4.44
C GLN A 152 22.01 0.19 5.94
N GLN A 153 21.22 0.97 6.67
CA GLN A 153 21.35 1.11 8.12
C GLN A 153 21.02 -0.19 8.85
N ILE A 154 19.91 -0.86 8.50
CA ILE A 154 19.47 -2.10 9.16
C ILE A 154 20.44 -3.27 8.92
N LYS A 155 21.09 -3.31 7.76
CA LYS A 155 22.12 -4.32 7.45
C LYS A 155 23.42 -4.09 8.21
N THR A 156 23.81 -2.83 8.41
CA THR A 156 25.12 -2.47 8.98
C THR A 156 25.10 -2.59 10.50
N ASP A 157 23.99 -2.22 11.16
CA ASP A 157 23.97 -2.06 12.62
C ASP A 157 23.53 -3.31 13.40
N LYS A 158 23.24 -4.45 12.74
CA LYS A 158 22.59 -5.61 13.39
C LYS A 158 21.37 -5.23 14.24
N LEU A 159 20.71 -4.11 13.93
CA LEU A 159 19.51 -3.66 14.61
C LEU A 159 18.42 -4.71 14.39
N ASN A 160 17.76 -5.11 15.48
CA ASN A 160 16.59 -5.98 15.37
C ASN A 160 15.53 -5.23 14.54
N LEU A 161 15.00 -5.87 13.51
CA LEU A 161 13.95 -5.34 12.63
C LEU A 161 12.78 -4.74 13.42
N LEU A 162 12.44 -5.35 14.56
CA LEU A 162 11.43 -4.91 15.50
C LEU A 162 11.83 -3.60 16.21
N GLU A 163 13.09 -3.48 16.62
CA GLU A 163 13.62 -2.26 17.26
C GLU A 163 13.69 -1.11 16.27
N TRP A 164 14.15 -1.37 15.05
CA TRP A 164 14.17 -0.36 13.99
C TRP A 164 12.76 0.15 13.67
N PHE A 165 11.79 -0.76 13.52
CA PHE A 165 10.39 -0.44 13.28
C PHE A 165 9.82 0.47 14.39
N ASN A 166 10.09 0.15 15.65
CA ASN A 166 9.59 0.93 16.78
C ASN A 166 10.31 2.29 16.95
N GLN A 167 11.58 2.41 16.55
CA GLN A 167 12.37 3.64 16.71
C GLN A 167 12.20 4.66 15.57
N ASN A 168 11.92 4.21 14.34
CA ASN A 168 12.05 5.07 13.14
C ASN A 168 10.73 5.38 12.44
N ILE A 169 9.60 4.87 12.92
CA ILE A 169 8.30 5.02 12.24
C ILE A 169 7.39 6.08 12.89
N GLN A 170 7.83 6.74 13.98
CA GLN A 170 7.04 7.82 14.61
C GLN A 170 6.94 9.11 13.77
N ASP A 171 7.76 9.28 12.73
CA ASP A 171 7.84 10.51 11.91
C ASP A 171 7.41 10.35 10.43
N ALA A 172 6.72 9.25 10.06
CA ALA A 172 6.37 8.91 8.67
C ALA A 172 4.90 9.17 8.27
#